data_AF-A0A419E9A2-F1
#
_entry.id   AF-A0A419E9A2-F1
#
_cell.length_a   1.000
_cell.length_b   1.000
_cell.length_c   1.000
_cell.angle_alpha   90.00
_cell.angle_beta   90.00
_cell.angle_gamma   90.00
#
_symmetry.space_group_name_H-M   'P 1'
#
loop_
_entity.id
_entity.type
_entity.pdbx_description
1 polymer ?
#
loop_
_entity_poly.entity_id
_entity_poly.type
_entity_poly.pdbx_seq_one_letter_code
_entity_poly.pdbx_strand_id
1 'polypeptide(L)'
;MKNYFVSHQKQVMGTSLFVLLLIRFVDGLLPKTIWVDKLTLSYVYVTVTFVLLALIIWLDRENLVNLNIDQTFISFFAISTILFSTWFSLEIIGSIALGIAFTIWIWSALFGIVIGIIAVIVLVLRRSQKLILKANQGPIAFLKSTFFGILPVLIFRFLLNKNGLSIFTQGFSEVEKTGQIAWIIVFGLWGVVFEEMLFRGMFWSFLRERNFGDGKILIIQAVVFWICHLNLISRSSFWFGLPLMSLWLGFLVKRYKSLTPSTITHFAYNFISVIMRTAM
;
A
#
# COMPACT_ATOMS: atom_id res chain seq x y z
N MET A 1 -12.47 28.18 18.88
CA MET A 1 -12.68 27.44 17.61
C MET A 1 -11.51 26.52 17.23
N LYS A 2 -10.24 26.97 17.19
CA LYS A 2 -9.09 26.13 16.78
C LYS A 2 -8.97 24.79 17.53
N ASN A 3 -9.17 24.76 18.85
CA ASN A 3 -9.08 23.52 19.65
C ASN A 3 -10.17 22.50 19.31
N TYR A 4 -11.38 22.96 18.96
CA TYR A 4 -12.48 22.08 18.56
C TYR A 4 -12.17 21.36 17.24
N PHE A 5 -11.69 22.11 16.23
CA PHE A 5 -11.29 21.54 14.94
C PHE A 5 -10.19 20.48 15.08
N VAL A 6 -9.17 20.73 15.90
CA VAL A 6 -8.09 19.76 16.14
C VAL A 6 -8.62 18.48 16.80
N SER A 7 -9.52 18.60 17.78
CA SER A 7 -10.10 17.42 18.45
C SER A 7 -10.96 16.57 17.51
N HIS A 8 -11.77 17.22 16.67
CA HIS A 8 -12.65 16.54 15.72
C HIS A 8 -11.86 15.84 14.62
N GLN A 9 -10.82 16.50 14.09
CA GLN A 9 -9.93 15.91 13.08
C GLN A 9 -9.24 14.64 13.59
N LYS A 10 -8.76 14.63 14.84
CA LYS A 10 -8.17 13.43 15.46
C LYS A 10 -9.17 12.29 15.60
N GLN A 11 -10.41 12.59 15.96
CA GLN A 11 -11.47 11.59 16.07
C GLN A 11 -11.80 10.96 14.71
N VAL A 12 -11.93 11.78 13.66
CA VAL A 12 -12.15 11.30 12.29
C VAL A 12 -10.99 10.42 11.83
N MET A 13 -9.75 10.86 12.04
CA MET A 13 -8.56 10.08 11.66
C MET A 13 -8.49 8.73 12.39
N GLY A 14 -8.75 8.71 13.70
CA GLY A 14 -8.77 7.48 14.49
C GLY A 14 -9.85 6.50 14.04
N THR A 15 -11.04 7.01 13.70
CA THR A 15 -12.16 6.21 13.20
C THR A 15 -11.83 5.62 11.82
N SER A 16 -11.34 6.44 10.90
CA SER A 16 -10.94 5.99 9.56
C SER A 16 -9.82 4.94 9.62
N LEU A 17 -8.82 5.14 10.50
CA LEU A 17 -7.76 4.17 10.73
C LEU A 17 -8.33 2.82 11.20
N PHE A 18 -9.23 2.82 12.18
CA PHE A 18 -9.82 1.60 12.70
C PHE A 18 -10.62 0.86 11.61
N VAL A 19 -11.42 1.58 10.83
CA VAL A 19 -12.16 1.02 9.70
C VAL A 19 -11.21 0.41 8.66
N LEU A 20 -10.16 1.12 8.26
CA LEU A 20 -9.18 0.60 7.29
C LEU A 20 -8.44 -0.63 7.80
N LEU A 21 -8.04 -0.65 9.07
CA LEU A 21 -7.40 -1.81 9.70
C LEU A 21 -8.36 -3.01 9.78
N LEU A 22 -9.63 -2.77 10.15
CA LEU A 22 -10.64 -3.82 10.20
C LEU A 22 -10.87 -4.42 8.82
N ILE A 23 -11.07 -3.59 7.80
CA ILE A 23 -11.23 -4.04 6.42
C ILE A 23 -10.00 -4.86 6.00
N ARG A 24 -8.78 -4.40 6.30
CA ARG A 24 -7.56 -5.14 5.97
C ARG A 24 -7.45 -6.47 6.71
N PHE A 25 -7.88 -6.51 7.97
CA PHE A 25 -7.87 -7.74 8.77
C PHE A 25 -8.88 -8.77 8.25
N VAL A 26 -10.07 -8.30 7.87
CA VAL A 26 -11.12 -9.10 7.24
C VAL A 26 -10.65 -9.69 5.91
N ASP A 27 -9.98 -8.89 5.08
CA ASP A 27 -9.33 -9.33 3.83
C ASP A 27 -8.26 -10.41 4.07
N GLY A 28 -7.47 -10.24 5.14
CA GLY A 28 -6.41 -11.19 5.52
C GLY A 28 -6.89 -12.49 6.18
N LEU A 29 -8.07 -12.50 6.81
CA LEU A 29 -8.57 -13.67 7.55
C LEU A 29 -9.61 -14.49 6.82
N LEU A 30 -10.47 -13.86 6.01
CA LEU A 30 -11.60 -14.59 5.46
C LEU A 30 -11.14 -15.58 4.38
N PRO A 31 -11.51 -16.87 4.51
CA PRO A 31 -11.26 -17.84 3.46
C PRO A 31 -11.80 -17.34 2.13
N LYS A 32 -11.01 -17.50 1.08
CA LYS A 32 -11.37 -17.11 -0.29
C LYS A 32 -12.67 -17.76 -0.79
N THR A 33 -13.20 -18.75 -0.08
CA THR A 33 -14.42 -19.51 -0.42
C THR A 33 -15.72 -18.86 0.06
N ILE A 34 -15.67 -17.91 1.01
CA ILE A 34 -16.88 -17.30 1.59
C ILE A 34 -17.48 -16.21 0.67
N TRP A 35 -16.67 -15.68 -0.26
CA TRP A 35 -17.06 -14.56 -1.09
C TRP A 35 -17.70 -15.02 -2.40
N VAL A 36 -19.02 -14.78 -2.52
CA VAL A 36 -19.89 -15.19 -3.64
C VAL A 36 -19.53 -14.48 -4.95
N ASP A 37 -18.86 -13.33 -4.89
CA ASP A 37 -18.20 -12.70 -6.04
C ASP A 37 -16.92 -11.97 -5.61
N LYS A 38 -15.78 -12.66 -5.75
CA LYS A 38 -14.44 -12.15 -5.40
C LYS A 38 -14.11 -10.84 -6.11
N LEU A 39 -14.62 -10.69 -7.33
CA LEU A 39 -14.25 -9.59 -8.20
C LEU A 39 -14.90 -8.30 -7.68
N THR A 40 -16.20 -8.33 -7.42
CA THR A 40 -16.97 -7.19 -6.89
C THR A 40 -16.43 -6.70 -5.55
N LEU A 41 -16.12 -7.61 -4.61
CA LEU A 41 -15.59 -7.19 -3.31
C LEU A 41 -14.21 -6.54 -3.42
N SER A 42 -13.32 -7.09 -4.24
CA SER A 42 -11.99 -6.51 -4.46
C SER A 42 -12.12 -5.09 -5.01
N TYR A 43 -13.07 -4.84 -5.92
CA TYR A 43 -13.31 -3.49 -6.44
C TYR A 43 -13.84 -2.55 -5.36
N VAL A 44 -14.87 -2.93 -4.62
CA VAL A 44 -15.39 -2.14 -3.49
C VAL A 44 -14.28 -1.78 -2.52
N TYR A 45 -13.48 -2.78 -2.12
CA TYR A 45 -12.36 -2.59 -1.22
C TYR A 45 -11.38 -1.55 -1.74
N VAL A 46 -10.91 -1.71 -2.98
CA VAL A 46 -9.94 -0.79 -3.58
C VAL A 46 -10.53 0.62 -3.72
N THR A 47 -11.77 0.76 -4.20
CA THR A 47 -12.42 2.07 -4.36
C THR A 47 -12.58 2.78 -3.02
N VAL A 48 -13.13 2.10 -2.02
CA VAL A 48 -13.37 2.67 -0.69
C VAL A 48 -12.06 3.08 -0.03
N THR A 49 -11.03 2.23 -0.12
CA THR A 49 -9.71 2.56 0.44
C THR A 49 -9.09 3.76 -0.28
N PHE A 50 -9.16 3.86 -1.60
CA PHE A 50 -8.70 5.04 -2.34
C PHE A 50 -9.40 6.33 -1.89
N VAL A 51 -10.74 6.32 -1.85
CA VAL A 51 -11.52 7.49 -1.45
C VAL A 51 -11.17 7.92 -0.04
N LEU A 52 -11.06 6.96 0.89
CA LEU A 52 -10.69 7.25 2.27
C LEU A 52 -9.28 7.84 2.37
N LEU A 53 -8.28 7.25 1.70
CA LEU A 53 -6.91 7.78 1.72
C LEU A 53 -6.86 9.18 1.10
N ALA A 54 -7.52 9.39 -0.03
CA ALA A 54 -7.57 10.70 -0.69
C ALA A 54 -8.22 11.75 0.22
N LEU A 55 -9.33 11.39 0.89
CA LEU A 55 -10.00 12.25 1.86
C LEU A 55 -9.12 12.55 3.07
N ILE A 56 -8.37 11.57 3.59
CA ILE A 56 -7.44 11.77 4.71
C ILE A 56 -6.31 12.72 4.32
N ILE A 57 -5.69 12.52 3.15
CA ILE A 57 -4.65 13.43 2.66
C ILE A 57 -5.21 14.84 2.51
N TRP A 58 -6.44 14.98 2.02
CA TRP A 58 -7.11 16.26 1.86
C TRP A 58 -7.41 16.96 3.19
N LEU A 59 -8.00 16.22 4.14
CA LEU A 59 -8.37 16.73 5.45
C LEU A 59 -7.13 17.09 6.29
N ASP A 60 -6.07 16.30 6.19
CA ASP A 60 -4.82 16.50 6.95
C ASP A 60 -3.69 17.16 6.15
N ARG A 61 -4.03 17.84 5.04
CA ARG A 61 -3.07 18.45 4.10
C ARG A 61 -2.08 19.44 4.75
N GLU A 62 -2.46 20.03 5.88
CA GLU A 62 -1.63 20.97 6.65
C GLU A 62 -0.68 20.27 7.62
N ASN A 63 -0.93 19.00 7.97
CA ASN A 63 -0.12 18.21 8.91
C ASN A 63 0.41 16.90 8.32
N LEU A 64 0.52 16.78 7.00
CA LEU A 64 1.04 15.55 6.33
C LEU A 64 2.41 15.10 6.87
N VAL A 65 3.21 16.03 7.40
CA VAL A 65 4.47 15.74 8.10
C VAL A 65 4.27 14.81 9.30
N ASN A 66 3.17 14.93 10.05
CA ASN A 66 2.87 14.06 11.19
C ASN A 66 2.59 12.63 10.74
N LEU A 67 2.05 12.47 9.52
CA LEU A 67 1.84 11.19 8.84
C LEU A 67 3.09 10.69 8.10
N ASN A 68 4.23 11.38 8.21
CA ASN A 68 5.45 11.12 7.45
C ASN A 68 5.24 11.17 5.91
N ILE A 69 4.18 11.85 5.43
CA ILE A 69 3.86 11.96 4.01
C ILE A 69 4.66 13.12 3.41
N ASP A 70 5.55 12.80 2.48
CA ASP A 70 6.33 13.76 1.69
C ASP A 70 5.82 13.89 0.25
N GLN A 71 6.35 14.86 -0.48
CA GLN A 71 5.88 15.16 -1.84
C GLN A 71 6.16 14.04 -2.85
N THR A 72 7.23 13.29 -2.66
CA THR A 72 7.53 12.13 -3.51
C THR A 72 6.51 11.03 -3.27
N PHE A 73 6.09 10.80 -2.01
CA PHE A 73 5.03 9.84 -1.69
C PHE A 73 3.69 10.23 -2.34
N ILE A 74 3.32 11.52 -2.30
CA ILE A 74 2.10 12.01 -2.98
C ILE A 74 2.17 11.75 -4.49
N SER A 75 3.35 11.85 -5.09
CA SER A 75 3.56 11.51 -6.49
C SER A 75 3.35 10.02 -6.76
N PHE A 76 3.84 9.13 -5.89
CA PHE A 76 3.55 7.69 -5.97
C PHE A 76 2.06 7.39 -5.80
N PHE A 77 1.38 8.06 -4.87
CA PHE A 77 -0.07 7.94 -4.70
C PHE A 77 -0.83 8.36 -5.96
N ALA A 78 -0.47 9.50 -6.56
CA ALA A 78 -1.06 9.96 -7.81
C ALA A 78 -0.82 8.98 -8.97
N ILE A 79 0.43 8.55 -9.16
CA ILE A 79 0.81 7.62 -10.23
C ILE A 79 0.10 6.27 -10.08
N SER A 80 0.12 5.68 -8.87
CA SER A 80 -0.56 4.40 -8.61
C SER A 80 -2.06 4.49 -8.87
N THR A 81 -2.69 5.63 -8.51
CA THR A 81 -4.10 5.89 -8.85
C THR A 81 -4.32 5.89 -10.36
N ILE A 82 -3.52 6.66 -11.10
CA ILE A 82 -3.66 6.78 -12.57
C ILE A 82 -3.48 5.40 -13.22
N LEU A 83 -2.44 4.68 -12.84
CA LEU A 83 -2.14 3.34 -13.37
C LEU A 83 -3.28 2.37 -13.08
N PHE A 84 -3.71 2.27 -11.82
CA PHE A 84 -4.81 1.40 -11.40
C PHE A 84 -6.08 1.68 -12.20
N SER A 85 -6.39 2.96 -12.34
CA SER A 85 -7.61 3.39 -12.99
C SER A 85 -7.58 3.20 -14.51
N THR A 86 -6.40 3.40 -15.12
CA THR A 86 -6.18 3.15 -16.55
C THR A 86 -6.32 1.67 -16.85
N TRP A 87 -5.65 0.83 -16.07
CA TRP A 87 -5.76 -0.63 -16.18
C TRP A 87 -7.20 -1.08 -16.09
N PHE A 88 -7.93 -0.61 -15.09
CA PHE A 88 -9.32 -0.97 -14.90
C PHE A 88 -10.18 -0.51 -16.09
N SER A 89 -9.97 0.72 -16.57
CA SER A 89 -10.65 1.24 -17.77
C SER A 89 -10.45 0.37 -19.00
N LEU A 90 -9.25 -0.21 -19.18
CA LEU A 90 -8.96 -1.13 -20.29
C LEU A 90 -9.66 -2.48 -20.12
N GLU A 91 -9.69 -3.07 -18.92
CA GLU A 91 -10.45 -4.29 -18.64
C GLU A 91 -11.95 -4.12 -18.96
N ILE A 92 -12.48 -2.92 -18.69
CA ILE A 92 -13.86 -2.56 -18.98
C ILE A 92 -14.11 -2.51 -20.47
N ILE A 93 -13.29 -1.77 -21.23
CA ILE A 93 -13.42 -1.69 -22.70
C ILE A 93 -13.38 -3.10 -23.32
N GLY A 94 -12.47 -3.96 -22.83
CA GLY A 94 -12.41 -5.36 -23.25
C GLY A 94 -13.68 -6.14 -22.90
N SER A 95 -14.20 -6.00 -21.69
CA SER A 95 -15.43 -6.69 -21.24
C SER A 95 -16.67 -6.26 -22.04
N ILE A 96 -16.76 -4.96 -22.36
CA ILE A 96 -17.82 -4.40 -23.21
C ILE A 96 -17.76 -4.99 -24.61
N ALA A 97 -16.56 -5.01 -25.21
CA ALA A 97 -16.35 -5.59 -26.53
C ALA A 97 -16.75 -7.07 -26.60
N LEU A 98 -16.65 -7.79 -25.47
CA LEU A 98 -17.00 -9.20 -25.33
C LEU A 98 -18.48 -9.43 -24.89
N GLY A 99 -19.26 -8.38 -24.67
CA GLY A 99 -20.66 -8.50 -24.26
C GLY A 99 -20.87 -9.02 -22.83
N ILE A 100 -19.86 -8.91 -21.95
CA ILE A 100 -19.90 -9.41 -20.58
C ILE A 100 -20.59 -8.36 -19.66
N ALA A 101 -21.60 -8.83 -18.93
CA ALA A 101 -22.61 -8.17 -18.08
C ALA A 101 -22.40 -6.73 -17.53
N PHE A 102 -23.54 -6.04 -17.45
CA PHE A 102 -23.84 -4.70 -16.91
C PHE A 102 -23.34 -4.41 -15.47
N THR A 103 -23.05 -5.41 -14.65
CA THR A 103 -22.57 -5.22 -13.25
C THR A 103 -21.16 -4.63 -13.18
N ILE A 104 -20.31 -4.87 -14.19
CA ILE A 104 -18.96 -4.29 -14.27
C ILE A 104 -19.04 -2.77 -14.44
N TRP A 105 -20.01 -2.28 -15.23
CA TRP A 105 -20.19 -0.86 -15.59
C TRP A 105 -20.44 0.08 -14.40
N ILE A 106 -21.21 -0.36 -13.39
CA ILE A 106 -21.51 0.47 -12.22
C ILE A 106 -20.23 0.73 -11.43
N TRP A 107 -19.38 -0.28 -11.26
CA TRP A 107 -18.09 -0.14 -10.59
C TRP A 107 -17.12 0.71 -11.42
N SER A 108 -17.13 0.57 -12.75
CA SER A 108 -16.38 1.41 -13.70
C SER A 108 -16.68 2.90 -13.57
N ALA A 109 -17.96 3.26 -13.53
CA ALA A 109 -18.39 4.65 -13.42
C ALA A 109 -17.99 5.25 -12.07
N LEU A 110 -18.08 4.46 -10.99
CA LEU A 110 -17.59 4.86 -9.66
C LEU A 110 -16.07 5.05 -9.65
N PHE A 111 -15.31 4.20 -10.35
CA PHE A 111 -13.85 4.36 -10.49
C PHE A 111 -13.45 5.60 -11.29
N GLY A 112 -14.16 5.92 -12.38
CA GLY A 112 -13.94 7.16 -13.14
C GLY A 112 -14.11 8.42 -12.30
N ILE A 113 -15.07 8.40 -11.37
CA ILE A 113 -15.29 9.49 -10.40
C ILE A 113 -14.13 9.57 -9.40
N VAL A 114 -13.59 8.44 -8.94
CA VAL A 114 -12.40 8.40 -8.07
C VAL A 114 -11.17 8.99 -8.75
N ILE A 115 -10.95 8.73 -10.04
CA ILE A 115 -9.89 9.37 -10.84
C ILE A 115 -10.06 10.88 -10.84
N GLY A 116 -11.28 11.36 -11.12
CA GLY A 116 -11.58 12.79 -11.17
C GLY A 116 -11.32 13.48 -9.83
N ILE A 117 -11.73 12.85 -8.73
CA ILE A 117 -11.51 13.36 -7.38
C ILE A 117 -10.01 13.39 -7.03
N ILE A 118 -9.26 12.35 -7.37
CA ILE A 118 -7.82 12.28 -7.05
C ILE A 118 -7.02 13.23 -7.94
N ALA A 119 -7.37 13.40 -9.21
CA ALA A 119 -6.76 14.40 -10.08
C ALA A 119 -6.96 15.81 -9.52
N VAL A 120 -8.15 16.12 -9.01
CA VAL A 120 -8.45 17.39 -8.34
C VAL A 120 -7.64 17.54 -7.04
N ILE A 121 -7.54 16.48 -6.22
CA ILE A 121 -6.74 16.50 -4.98
C ILE A 121 -5.25 16.74 -5.30
N VAL A 122 -4.68 16.06 -6.29
CA VAL A 122 -3.28 16.26 -6.70
C VAL A 122 -3.05 17.69 -7.22
N LEU A 123 -3.99 18.22 -8.01
CA LEU A 123 -3.92 19.59 -8.52
C LEU A 123 -4.03 20.64 -7.41
N VAL A 124 -4.86 20.39 -6.40
CA VAL A 124 -5.02 21.33 -5.28
C VAL A 124 -3.90 21.21 -4.25
N LEU A 125 -3.38 20.00 -3.97
CA LEU A 125 -2.22 19.81 -3.09
C LEU A 125 -0.95 20.46 -3.66
N ARG A 126 -0.78 20.47 -4.99
CA ARG A 126 0.31 21.23 -5.65
C ARG A 126 0.24 22.74 -5.37
N ARG A 127 -0.96 23.30 -5.12
CA ARG A 127 -1.13 24.72 -4.78
C ARG A 127 -0.96 25.01 -3.29
N SER A 128 -1.22 24.06 -2.40
CA SER A 128 -1.12 24.26 -0.94
C SER A 128 0.29 24.05 -0.38
N GLN A 129 1.19 23.41 -1.12
CA GLN A 129 2.51 22.98 -0.64
C GLN A 129 3.65 23.98 -0.86
N LYS A 130 3.52 25.23 -0.43
CA LYS A 130 4.71 26.08 -0.28
C LYS A 130 5.68 25.61 0.83
N LEU A 131 5.38 24.55 1.60
CA LEU A 131 6.03 24.33 2.90
C LEU A 131 6.41 22.89 3.32
N ILE A 132 6.28 21.84 2.51
CA ILE A 132 6.51 20.47 3.02
C ILE A 132 7.84 19.87 2.52
N LEU A 133 8.83 19.92 3.42
CA LEU A 133 10.09 19.17 3.49
C LEU A 133 10.74 18.79 2.15
N LYS A 134 11.76 19.55 1.75
CA LYS A 134 12.82 19.00 0.87
C LYS A 134 13.25 17.68 1.51
N ALA A 135 13.01 16.56 0.83
CA ALA A 135 13.60 15.28 1.19
C ALA A 135 15.12 15.50 1.21
N ASN A 136 15.69 15.76 2.39
CA ASN A 136 17.10 16.12 2.56
C ASN A 136 18.02 14.89 2.46
N GLN A 137 17.52 13.85 1.80
CA GLN A 137 18.12 12.53 1.72
C GLN A 137 18.40 12.34 0.24
N GLY A 138 19.58 12.75 -0.19
CA GLY A 138 19.98 12.64 -1.60
C GLY A 138 19.87 11.19 -2.11
N PRO A 139 20.00 10.99 -3.44
CA PRO A 139 19.84 9.68 -4.11
C PRO A 139 20.61 8.52 -3.46
N ILE A 140 21.73 8.81 -2.80
CA ILE A 140 22.58 7.83 -2.10
C ILE A 140 21.89 7.21 -0.88
N ALA A 141 21.23 8.02 -0.06
CA ALA A 141 20.52 7.51 1.12
C ALA A 141 19.39 6.56 0.69
N PHE A 142 18.76 6.90 -0.43
CA PHE A 142 17.71 6.14 -1.09
C PHE A 142 18.21 4.80 -1.69
N LEU A 143 19.34 4.80 -2.41
CA LEU A 143 19.92 3.57 -2.94
C LEU A 143 20.35 2.62 -1.83
N LYS A 144 20.91 3.16 -0.73
CA LYS A 144 21.27 2.38 0.45
C LYS A 144 20.05 1.74 1.10
N SER A 145 18.96 2.48 1.34
CA SER A 145 17.77 1.91 1.98
C SER A 145 17.13 0.79 1.17
N THR A 146 17.06 0.98 -0.16
CA THR A 146 16.52 -0.01 -1.09
C THR A 146 17.39 -1.26 -1.12
N PHE A 147 18.72 -1.10 -1.25
CA PHE A 147 19.67 -2.22 -1.24
C PHE A 147 19.57 -3.04 0.05
N PHE A 148 19.62 -2.39 1.21
CA PHE A 148 19.55 -3.08 2.50
C PHE A 148 18.19 -3.70 2.79
N GLY A 149 17.09 -3.21 2.20
CA GLY A 149 15.78 -3.85 2.33
C GLY A 149 15.60 -5.09 1.46
N ILE A 150 16.23 -5.09 0.28
CA ILE A 150 16.21 -6.23 -0.64
C ILE A 150 17.19 -7.32 -0.19
N LEU A 151 18.31 -6.95 0.43
CA LEU A 151 19.38 -7.89 0.79
C LEU A 151 18.92 -9.07 1.68
N PRO A 152 18.16 -8.90 2.78
CA PRO A 152 17.66 -10.01 3.58
C PRO A 152 16.85 -11.02 2.78
N VAL A 153 16.18 -10.57 1.73
CA VAL A 153 15.32 -11.40 0.88
C VAL A 153 16.15 -12.21 -0.09
N LEU A 154 17.16 -11.58 -0.69
CA LEU A 154 18.14 -12.28 -1.52
C LEU A 154 18.89 -13.34 -0.69
N ILE A 155 19.29 -12.99 0.53
CA ILE A 155 19.95 -13.90 1.47
C ILE A 155 18.98 -15.03 1.85
N PHE A 156 17.77 -14.71 2.31
CA PHE A 156 16.79 -15.71 2.74
C PHE A 156 16.41 -16.66 1.60
N ARG A 157 16.22 -16.14 0.39
CA ARG A 157 16.00 -16.96 -0.80
C ARG A 157 17.20 -17.86 -1.04
N PHE A 158 18.42 -17.31 -1.07
CA PHE A 158 19.64 -18.08 -1.31
C PHE A 158 19.81 -19.21 -0.28
N LEU A 159 19.57 -18.92 1.00
CA LEU A 159 19.67 -19.89 2.09
C LEU A 159 18.61 -20.98 2.01
N LEU A 160 17.37 -20.66 1.61
CA LEU A 160 16.27 -21.62 1.52
C LEU A 160 16.16 -22.35 0.18
N ASN A 161 16.85 -21.90 -0.87
CA ASN A 161 16.77 -22.49 -2.21
C ASN A 161 17.36 -23.90 -2.29
N LYS A 162 17.97 -24.43 -1.22
CA LYS A 162 18.44 -25.82 -1.21
C LYS A 162 17.32 -26.87 -1.12
N ASN A 163 16.11 -26.52 -0.66
CA ASN A 163 15.04 -27.50 -0.42
C ASN A 163 13.68 -27.11 -1.04
N GLY A 164 13.65 -26.67 -2.31
CA GLY A 164 12.40 -26.64 -3.08
C GLY A 164 11.36 -25.64 -2.58
N LEU A 165 11.70 -24.34 -2.59
CA LEU A 165 10.78 -23.27 -2.19
C LEU A 165 9.74 -22.98 -3.29
N SER A 166 8.75 -23.86 -3.49
CA SER A 166 7.55 -23.60 -4.33
C SER A 166 6.56 -22.62 -3.70
N ILE A 167 7.03 -21.70 -2.86
CA ILE A 167 6.21 -20.95 -1.88
C ILE A 167 5.41 -19.79 -2.49
N PHE A 168 5.61 -19.49 -3.78
CA PHE A 168 4.93 -18.39 -4.47
C PHE A 168 4.25 -18.79 -5.79
N THR A 169 4.23 -20.07 -6.16
CA THR A 169 3.80 -20.49 -7.50
C THR A 169 2.30 -20.70 -7.66
N GLN A 170 1.53 -20.95 -6.60
CA GLN A 170 0.12 -21.30 -6.70
C GLN A 170 -0.80 -20.09 -6.50
N GLY A 171 -1.40 -19.60 -7.58
CA GLY A 171 -2.43 -18.56 -7.53
C GLY A 171 -2.64 -17.79 -8.82
N PHE A 172 -1.71 -17.89 -9.77
CA PHE A 172 -1.88 -17.36 -11.11
C PHE A 172 -1.81 -18.55 -12.06
N SER A 173 -2.93 -18.85 -12.73
CA SER A 173 -2.92 -19.60 -14.00
C SER A 173 -1.97 -18.90 -14.98
N GLU A 174 -1.62 -19.54 -16.10
CA GLU A 174 -0.69 -19.03 -17.12
C GLU A 174 -1.14 -17.73 -17.81
N VAL A 175 -1.33 -16.66 -17.06
CA VAL A 175 -1.27 -15.30 -17.57
C VAL A 175 0.15 -15.14 -18.08
N GLU A 176 0.27 -14.85 -19.38
CA GLU A 176 1.54 -14.62 -20.06
C GLU A 176 2.46 -13.76 -19.19
N LYS A 177 3.76 -14.07 -19.18
CA LYS A 177 4.77 -13.42 -18.31
C LYS A 177 4.66 -11.89 -18.33
N THR A 178 4.32 -11.31 -19.48
CA THR A 178 4.06 -9.88 -19.69
C THR A 178 2.91 -9.34 -18.83
N GLY A 179 1.80 -10.07 -18.73
CA GLY A 179 0.66 -9.70 -17.90
C GLY A 179 0.98 -9.69 -16.41
N GLN A 180 1.87 -10.56 -15.94
CA GLN A 180 2.30 -10.58 -14.53
C GLN A 180 3.14 -9.35 -14.14
N ILE A 181 4.01 -8.89 -15.06
CA ILE A 181 4.82 -7.68 -14.85
C ILE A 181 3.92 -6.43 -14.84
N ALA A 182 3.01 -6.33 -15.80
CA ALA A 182 2.06 -5.21 -15.82
C ALA A 182 1.18 -5.20 -14.56
N TRP A 183 0.71 -6.38 -14.13
CA TRP A 183 -0.08 -6.53 -12.93
C TRP A 183 0.67 -6.06 -11.68
N ILE A 184 1.93 -6.46 -11.49
CA ILE A 184 2.69 -6.03 -10.30
C ILE A 184 2.99 -4.54 -10.32
N ILE A 185 3.22 -3.94 -11.49
CA ILE A 185 3.41 -2.49 -11.62
C ILE A 185 2.14 -1.74 -11.21
N VAL A 186 0.98 -2.22 -11.64
CA VAL A 186 -0.30 -1.55 -11.39
C VAL A 186 -0.81 -1.85 -9.97
N PHE A 187 -1.12 -3.11 -9.68
CA PHE A 187 -1.74 -3.52 -8.42
C PHE A 187 -0.72 -3.56 -7.28
N GLY A 188 0.52 -3.97 -7.56
CA GLY A 188 1.57 -4.01 -6.55
C GLY A 188 1.96 -2.63 -6.06
N LEU A 189 2.07 -1.64 -6.94
CA LEU A 189 2.37 -0.27 -6.52
C LEU A 189 1.23 0.31 -5.69
N TRP A 190 -0.01 0.13 -6.14
CA TRP A 190 -1.18 0.58 -5.39
C TRP A 190 -1.23 -0.03 -3.99
N GLY A 191 -1.15 -1.37 -3.89
CA GLY A 191 -1.23 -2.07 -2.62
C GLY A 191 -0.13 -1.62 -1.65
N VAL A 192 1.08 -1.42 -2.16
CA VAL A 192 2.21 -0.90 -1.37
C VAL A 192 1.93 0.51 -0.86
N VAL A 193 1.49 1.44 -1.72
CA VAL A 193 1.15 2.81 -1.30
C VAL A 193 0.08 2.80 -0.22
N PHE A 194 -0.97 1.98 -0.40
CA PHE A 194 -2.04 1.83 0.58
C PHE A 194 -1.51 1.34 1.93
N GLU A 195 -0.74 0.24 1.93
CA GLU A 195 -0.21 -0.36 3.14
C GLU A 195 0.77 0.58 3.87
N GLU A 196 1.65 1.26 3.15
CA GLU A 196 2.57 2.22 3.76
C GLU A 196 1.85 3.40 4.40
N MET A 197 0.84 3.96 3.73
CA MET A 197 0.03 5.03 4.30
C MET A 197 -0.74 4.56 5.53
N LEU A 198 -1.33 3.36 5.51
CA LEU A 198 -2.10 2.81 6.61
C LEU A 198 -1.22 2.52 7.83
N PHE A 199 -0.15 1.74 7.66
CA PHE A 199 0.66 1.24 8.78
C PHE A 199 1.73 2.24 9.24
N ARG A 200 2.43 2.90 8.31
CA ARG A 200 3.58 3.77 8.64
C ARG A 200 3.21 5.25 8.65
N GLY A 201 2.09 5.62 8.03
CA GLY A 201 1.51 6.95 8.14
C GLY A 201 0.52 7.03 9.30
N MET A 202 -0.70 6.55 9.07
CA MET A 202 -1.83 6.73 9.96
C MET A 202 -1.68 5.99 11.29
N PHE A 203 -1.39 4.69 11.27
CA PHE A 203 -1.24 3.89 12.49
C PHE A 203 -0.05 4.36 13.33
N TRP A 204 1.07 4.70 12.68
CA TRP A 204 2.22 5.29 13.36
C TRP A 204 1.85 6.61 14.07
N SER A 205 1.18 7.52 13.35
CA SER A 205 0.74 8.80 13.92
C SER A 205 -0.21 8.61 15.10
N PHE A 206 -1.21 7.73 14.95
CA PHE A 206 -2.17 7.39 16.00
C PHE A 206 -1.52 6.87 17.29
N LEU A 207 -0.49 6.04 17.17
CA LEU A 207 0.26 5.56 18.34
C LEU A 207 1.12 6.66 18.95
N ARG A 208 1.75 7.50 18.11
CA ARG A 208 2.53 8.65 18.56
C ARG A 208 1.68 9.65 19.35
N GLU A 209 0.45 9.91 18.90
CA GLU A 209 -0.52 10.76 19.61
C GLU A 209 -0.91 10.23 20.99
N ARG A 210 -0.72 8.92 21.23
CA ARG A 210 -0.92 8.26 22.54
C ARG A 210 0.38 8.17 23.34
N ASN A 211 1.37 8.99 23.00
CA ASN A 211 2.67 9.05 23.68
C ASN A 211 3.48 7.74 23.64
N PHE A 212 3.25 6.87 22.64
CA PHE A 212 4.13 5.73 22.43
C PHE A 212 5.45 6.21 21.83
N GLY A 213 6.58 5.75 22.36
CA GLY A 213 7.90 6.04 21.79
C GLY A 213 8.13 5.31 20.47
N ASP A 214 8.92 5.89 19.57
CA ASP A 214 9.19 5.34 18.22
C ASP A 214 9.64 3.87 18.21
N GLY A 215 10.38 3.42 19.24
CA GLY A 215 10.78 2.02 19.39
C GLY A 215 9.59 1.08 19.63
N LYS A 216 8.64 1.45 20.50
CA LYS A 216 7.41 0.68 20.71
C LYS A 216 6.52 0.69 19.47
N ILE A 217 6.37 1.84 18.83
CA ILE A 217 5.57 1.96 17.59
C ILE A 217 6.12 1.02 16.52
N LEU A 218 7.44 0.98 16.33
CA LEU A 218 8.11 0.10 15.37
C LEU A 218 7.74 -1.36 15.55
N ILE A 219 7.73 -1.86 16.79
CA ILE A 219 7.37 -3.24 17.10
C ILE A 219 5.87 -3.48 16.91
N ILE A 220 5.02 -2.60 17.44
CA ILE A 220 3.56 -2.76 17.36
C ILE A 220 3.09 -2.76 15.91
N GLN A 221 3.52 -1.79 15.09
CA GLN A 221 3.15 -1.77 13.66
C GLN A 221 3.65 -3.02 12.94
N ALA A 222 4.82 -3.55 13.31
CA ALA A 222 5.36 -4.74 12.67
C ALA A 222 4.51 -5.98 12.95
N VAL A 223 4.09 -6.14 14.22
CA VAL A 223 3.20 -7.22 14.65
C VAL A 223 1.83 -7.11 13.99
N VAL A 224 1.21 -5.91 14.00
CA VAL A 224 -0.11 -5.73 13.37
C VAL A 224 -0.04 -5.99 11.87
N PHE A 225 0.98 -5.46 11.18
CA PHE A 225 1.22 -5.74 9.77
C PHE A 225 1.38 -7.25 9.51
N TRP A 226 2.17 -7.94 10.34
CA TRP A 226 2.37 -9.39 10.21
C TRP A 226 1.07 -10.17 10.36
N ILE A 227 0.26 -9.86 11.38
CA ILE A 227 -1.03 -10.53 11.62
C ILE A 227 -2.02 -10.27 10.48
N CYS A 228 -2.02 -9.08 9.87
CA CYS A 228 -2.85 -8.79 8.69
C CYS A 228 -2.54 -9.68 7.47
N HIS A 229 -1.49 -10.51 7.52
CA HIS A 229 -1.11 -11.44 6.47
C HIS A 229 -1.26 -12.92 6.90
N LEU A 230 -2.15 -13.22 7.84
CA LEU A 230 -2.42 -14.60 8.29
C LEU A 230 -2.86 -15.55 7.16
N ASN A 231 -3.41 -15.02 6.05
CA ASN A 231 -3.62 -15.78 4.82
C ASN A 231 -2.33 -16.42 4.23
N LEU A 232 -1.14 -16.00 4.68
CA LEU A 232 0.15 -16.54 4.27
C LEU A 232 0.76 -17.49 5.33
N ILE A 233 0.04 -17.87 6.40
CA ILE A 233 0.59 -18.61 7.54
C ILE A 233 1.34 -19.91 7.17
N SER A 234 0.93 -20.59 6.09
CA SER A 234 1.58 -21.81 5.59
C SER A 234 2.91 -21.56 4.88
N ARG A 235 3.28 -20.30 4.63
CA ARG A 235 4.48 -19.92 3.88
C ARG A 235 5.64 -19.60 4.82
N SER A 236 6.85 -20.04 4.51
CA SER A 236 8.03 -19.69 5.31
C SER A 236 8.29 -18.17 5.36
N SER A 237 7.92 -17.45 4.30
CA SER A 237 7.98 -15.99 4.25
C SER A 237 7.10 -15.32 5.29
N PHE A 238 6.02 -15.96 5.75
CA PHE A 238 5.20 -15.43 6.83
C PHE A 238 5.93 -15.43 8.17
N TRP A 239 6.70 -16.47 8.47
CA TRP A 239 7.37 -16.62 9.76
C TRP A 239 8.63 -15.75 9.90
N PHE A 240 9.33 -15.51 8.80
CA PHE A 240 10.61 -14.80 8.83
C PHE A 240 10.63 -13.55 7.95
N GLY A 241 10.20 -13.68 6.69
CA GLY A 241 10.25 -12.59 5.72
C GLY A 241 9.39 -11.39 6.11
N LEU A 242 8.11 -11.62 6.40
CA LEU A 242 7.14 -10.57 6.72
C LEU A 242 7.48 -9.81 8.00
N PRO A 243 7.80 -10.45 9.15
CA PRO A 243 8.19 -9.72 10.35
C PRO A 243 9.44 -8.87 10.16
N LEU A 244 10.48 -9.43 9.53
CA LEU A 244 11.75 -8.74 9.29
C LEU A 244 11.58 -7.56 8.33
N MET A 245 10.85 -7.78 7.23
CA MET A 245 10.54 -6.73 6.27
C MET A 245 9.70 -5.63 6.93
N SER A 246 8.69 -5.98 7.71
CA SER A 246 7.83 -5.00 8.38
C SER A 246 8.58 -4.15 9.41
N LEU A 247 9.51 -4.74 10.15
CA LEU A 247 10.44 -4.02 11.02
C LEU A 247 11.36 -3.10 10.21
N TRP A 248 11.91 -3.59 9.10
CA TRP A 248 12.78 -2.80 8.25
C TRP A 248 12.07 -1.57 7.67
N LEU A 249 10.88 -1.76 7.10
CA LEU A 249 10.04 -0.68 6.57
C LEU A 249 9.72 0.39 7.64
N GLY A 250 9.30 -0.05 8.84
CA GLY A 250 9.08 0.87 9.95
C GLY A 250 10.37 1.59 10.40
N PHE A 251 11.53 0.92 10.35
CA PHE A 251 12.81 1.53 10.67
C PHE A 251 13.19 2.61 9.66
N LEU A 252 12.94 2.39 8.38
CA LEU A 252 13.12 3.42 7.34
C LEU A 252 12.27 4.65 7.67
N VAL A 253 10.99 4.49 7.95
CA VAL A 253 10.12 5.64 8.28
C VAL A 253 10.59 6.35 9.55
N LYS A 254 11.03 5.61 10.58
CA LYS A 254 11.63 6.18 11.79
C LYS A 254 12.88 7.01 11.48
N ARG A 255 13.78 6.49 10.63
CA ARG A 255 15.07 7.10 10.29
C ARG A 255 14.93 8.32 9.39
N TYR A 256 14.04 8.23 8.41
CA TYR A 256 13.89 9.20 7.33
C TYR A 256 12.74 10.17 7.53
N LYS A 257 11.81 9.89 8.45
CA LYS A 257 10.59 10.66 8.71
C LYS A 257 9.79 10.92 7.42
N SER A 258 9.75 9.90 6.57
CA SER A 258 9.23 9.93 5.21
C SER A 258 8.73 8.53 4.83
N LEU A 259 7.57 8.44 4.16
CA LEU A 259 7.02 7.19 3.64
C LEU A 259 7.72 6.74 2.35
N THR A 260 8.35 7.65 1.60
CA THR A 260 8.94 7.36 0.30
C THR A 260 9.98 6.22 0.34
N PRO A 261 11.02 6.23 1.20
CA PRO A 261 12.01 5.15 1.25
C PRO A 261 11.38 3.79 1.53
N SER A 262 10.38 3.76 2.41
CA SER A 262 9.66 2.54 2.80
C SER A 262 8.82 2.01 1.63
N THR A 263 8.05 2.89 0.98
CA THR A 263 7.25 2.58 -0.21
C THR A 263 8.07 1.99 -1.33
N ILE A 264 9.20 2.60 -1.66
CA ILE A 264 10.04 2.10 -2.75
C ILE A 264 10.70 0.77 -2.38
N THR A 265 11.17 0.63 -1.15
CA THR A 265 11.76 -0.64 -0.68
C THR A 265 10.73 -1.76 -0.71
N HIS A 266 9.50 -1.48 -0.27
CA HIS A 266 8.39 -2.42 -0.28
C HIS A 266 7.97 -2.80 -1.71
N PHE A 267 7.85 -1.82 -2.60
CA PHE A 267 7.54 -2.07 -4.01
C PHE A 267 8.64 -2.87 -4.70
N ALA A 268 9.92 -2.51 -4.49
CA ALA A 268 11.05 -3.22 -5.07
C ALA A 268 11.11 -4.67 -4.57
N TYR A 269 10.83 -4.90 -3.29
CA TYR A 269 10.70 -6.25 -2.73
C TYR A 269 9.63 -7.07 -3.45
N ASN A 270 8.42 -6.51 -3.60
CA ASN A 270 7.32 -7.20 -4.28
C ASN A 270 7.64 -7.44 -5.76
N PHE A 271 8.21 -6.44 -6.44
CA PHE A 271 8.60 -6.50 -7.83
C PHE A 271 9.65 -7.58 -8.09
N ILE A 272 10.75 -7.58 -7.33
CA ILE A 272 11.81 -8.58 -7.44
C ILE A 272 11.25 -9.98 -7.18
N SER A 273 10.38 -10.13 -6.19
CA SER A 273 9.73 -11.42 -5.89
C SER A 273 8.93 -11.95 -7.07
N VAL A 274 8.24 -11.08 -7.83
CA VAL A 274 7.54 -11.46 -9.06
C VAL A 274 8.52 -11.81 -10.19
N ILE A 275 9.53 -10.98 -10.46
CA ILE A 275 10.53 -11.26 -11.52
C ILE A 275 11.23 -12.59 -11.26
N MET A 276 11.63 -12.80 -10.01
CA MET A 276 12.26 -14.03 -9.54
C MET A 276 11.40 -15.28 -9.73
N ARG A 277 10.07 -15.12 -9.67
CA ARG A 277 9.09 -16.18 -9.93
C ARG A 277 8.95 -16.47 -11.42
N THR A 278 8.94 -15.45 -12.27
CA THR A 278 8.72 -15.60 -13.72
C THR A 278 9.95 -16.07 -14.52
N ALA A 279 11.14 -15.93 -13.94
CA ALA A 279 12.41 -16.34 -14.54
C ALA A 279 12.71 -17.84 -14.42
N MET A 280 11.98 -18.55 -13.55
CA MET A 280 11.99 -20.02 -13.46
C MET A 280 10.94 -20.61 -14.40
#